data_AF-A0A2M9PF67-F1
#
_entry.id   AF-A0A2M9PF67-F1
#
_cell.length_a   1.000
_cell.length_b   1.000
_cell.length_c   1.000
_cell.angle_alpha   90.00
_cell.angle_beta   90.00
_cell.angle_gamma   90.00
#
_symmetry.space_group_name_H-M   'P 1'
#
loop_
_entity.id
_entity.type
_entity.pdbx_description
1 polymer ?
#
loop_
_entity_poly.entity_id
_entity_poly.type
_entity_poly.pdbx_seq_one_letter_code
_entity_poly.pdbx_strand_id
1 'polypeptide(L)'
;MAEETEAGHGVVVQNGEAVAVGAGHETTGAAVLEHAEVAMPQLDIALYPNLIFWLVVSLVAIYMILTRIALPRVGAILAERNDAISNDLEQAALYKRRATEAEAAYNAALAKAREESQKIAAEAKAAVGKELAVVMAKADAEIAAKAAESEARIREIEASAAQSVAEVAKSTAEAIVAALGPRAIDSAAIDAAVTARLGG
;
A
#
# COMPACT_ATOMS: atom_id res chain seq x y z
N MET A 1 -29.56 1.82 -78.71
CA MET A 1 -29.14 1.35 -80.05
C MET A 1 -27.85 0.59 -79.78
N ALA A 2 -27.96 -0.73 -79.71
CA ALA A 2 -27.40 -1.63 -80.74
C ALA A 2 -25.87 -1.73 -80.54
N GLU A 3 -25.17 -2.84 -80.60
CA GLU A 3 -25.33 -4.17 -81.20
C GLU A 3 -24.11 -4.95 -80.63
N GLU A 4 -24.26 -6.21 -80.25
CA GLU A 4 -23.64 -7.37 -80.94
C GLU A 4 -22.09 -7.44 -80.92
N THR A 5 -21.56 -8.50 -80.28
CA THR A 5 -20.80 -9.62 -80.91
C THR A 5 -19.29 -9.33 -81.03
N GLU A 6 -18.33 -10.23 -80.89
CA GLU A 6 -18.15 -11.67 -81.13
C GLU A 6 -17.11 -12.22 -80.10
N ALA A 7 -17.29 -13.39 -79.49
CA ALA A 7 -17.02 -14.75 -80.00
C ALA A 7 -15.53 -15.14 -80.10
N GLY A 8 -15.16 -16.15 -79.31
CA GLY A 8 -13.97 -16.99 -79.47
C GLY A 8 -14.28 -18.35 -78.84
N HIS A 9 -14.94 -19.23 -79.60
CA HIS A 9 -14.34 -20.36 -80.34
C HIS A 9 -14.02 -21.58 -79.47
N GLY A 10 -14.79 -22.66 -79.68
CA GLY A 10 -14.45 -23.98 -79.16
C GLY A 10 -15.53 -25.05 -79.30
N VAL A 11 -16.28 -25.08 -80.41
CA VAL A 11 -17.12 -26.23 -80.76
C VAL A 11 -16.25 -27.23 -81.53
N VAL A 12 -16.09 -28.44 -80.99
CA VAL A 12 -15.70 -29.62 -81.77
C VAL A 12 -16.95 -30.48 -81.93
N VAL A 13 -17.56 -30.37 -83.11
CA VAL A 13 -18.51 -31.33 -83.66
C VAL A 13 -17.71 -32.30 -84.53
N GLN A 14 -18.03 -33.60 -84.45
CA GLN A 14 -17.77 -34.52 -85.55
C GLN A 14 -19.03 -35.35 -85.87
N ASN A 15 -19.53 -35.10 -87.08
CA ASN A 15 -20.10 -36.03 -88.07
C ASN A 15 -21.40 -36.77 -87.65
N GLY A 16 -22.60 -36.50 -88.15
CA GLY A 16 -23.04 -35.93 -89.42
C GLY A 16 -23.79 -36.99 -90.24
N GLU A 17 -25.13 -37.01 -90.20
CA GLU A 17 -26.00 -37.11 -91.40
C GLU A 17 -27.51 -37.07 -91.10
N ALA A 18 -28.20 -36.36 -92.01
CA ALA A 18 -29.61 -36.40 -92.44
C ALA A 18 -30.76 -36.03 -91.48
N VAL A 19 -31.30 -34.82 -91.70
CA VAL A 19 -32.67 -34.42 -91.36
C VAL A 19 -33.65 -35.02 -92.37
N ALA A 20 -34.75 -35.62 -91.88
CA ALA A 20 -36.00 -35.69 -92.63
C ALA A 20 -37.18 -35.40 -91.71
N VAL A 21 -37.96 -34.42 -92.14
CA VAL A 21 -39.21 -33.92 -91.58
C VAL A 21 -40.33 -34.95 -91.76
N GLY A 22 -41.22 -35.07 -90.78
CA GLY A 22 -42.64 -35.18 -91.08
C GLY A 22 -43.45 -36.25 -90.34
N ALA A 23 -44.60 -35.75 -89.85
CA ALA A 23 -45.88 -36.41 -89.68
C ALA A 23 -46.07 -37.31 -88.44
N GLY A 24 -46.95 -36.84 -87.56
CA GLY A 24 -47.49 -37.63 -86.46
C GLY A 24 -48.32 -38.81 -86.94
N HIS A 25 -48.39 -39.81 -86.07
CA HIS A 25 -49.53 -40.70 -85.99
C HIS A 25 -49.75 -41.04 -84.52
N GLU A 26 -50.88 -40.59 -83.99
CA GLU A 26 -51.44 -41.10 -82.76
C GLU A 26 -51.64 -42.61 -82.89
N THR A 27 -51.13 -43.37 -81.93
CA THR A 27 -51.63 -44.70 -81.63
C THR A 27 -52.04 -44.71 -80.16
N THR A 28 -53.30 -44.33 -79.96
CA THR A 28 -54.04 -44.49 -78.72
C THR A 28 -54.11 -45.96 -78.31
N GLY A 29 -53.94 -46.18 -77.00
CA GLY A 29 -54.60 -47.25 -76.24
C GLY A 29 -54.28 -48.69 -76.59
N ALA A 30 -53.42 -49.34 -75.78
CA ALA A 30 -53.63 -50.73 -75.29
C ALA A 30 -52.44 -51.33 -74.51
N ALA A 31 -51.29 -50.67 -74.38
CA ALA A 31 -50.07 -51.30 -73.81
C ALA A 31 -49.49 -50.61 -72.56
N VAL A 32 -50.30 -49.87 -71.80
CA VAL A 32 -49.92 -49.34 -70.47
C VAL A 32 -51.07 -49.56 -69.48
N LEU A 33 -51.61 -50.78 -69.44
CA LEU A 33 -52.60 -51.21 -68.45
C LEU A 33 -51.99 -52.24 -67.48
N GLU A 34 -50.80 -51.94 -66.94
CA GLU A 34 -50.28 -52.62 -65.73
C GLU A 34 -49.96 -51.63 -64.60
N HIS A 35 -50.14 -50.31 -64.81
CA HIS A 35 -49.96 -49.29 -63.77
C HIS A 35 -51.19 -48.38 -63.74
N ALA A 36 -52.32 -48.96 -63.35
CA ALA A 36 -53.56 -48.23 -63.13
C ALA A 36 -54.31 -48.75 -61.89
N GLU A 37 -53.64 -48.70 -60.74
CA GLU A 37 -54.30 -48.11 -59.57
C GLU A 37 -53.60 -46.79 -59.27
N VAL A 38 -54.28 -45.72 -59.66
CA VAL A 38 -53.85 -44.34 -59.46
C VAL A 38 -54.03 -43.99 -57.99
N ALA A 39 -53.05 -44.33 -57.16
CA ALA A 39 -52.67 -43.46 -56.05
C ALA A 39 -51.68 -42.46 -56.64
N MET A 40 -51.83 -41.16 -56.35
CA MET A 40 -50.72 -40.23 -56.61
C MET A 40 -49.45 -40.87 -56.03
N PRO A 41 -48.33 -40.96 -56.76
CA PRO A 41 -47.13 -41.67 -56.29
C PRO A 41 -46.53 -41.09 -54.99
N GLN A 42 -47.08 -39.97 -54.51
CA GLN A 42 -46.77 -39.34 -53.22
C GLN A 42 -47.70 -39.75 -52.06
N LEU A 43 -48.76 -40.53 -52.30
CA LEU A 43 -49.74 -41.02 -51.31
C LEU A 43 -49.87 -42.55 -51.31
N ASP A 44 -48.89 -43.28 -51.84
CA ASP A 44 -48.86 -44.73 -51.76
C ASP A 44 -48.56 -45.18 -50.32
N ILE A 45 -49.61 -45.59 -49.60
CA ILE A 45 -49.57 -45.98 -48.18
C ILE A 45 -48.66 -47.20 -47.96
N ALA A 46 -48.38 -48.00 -48.99
CA ALA A 46 -47.55 -49.20 -48.89
C ALA A 46 -46.07 -48.89 -48.55
N LEU A 47 -45.57 -47.69 -48.86
CA LEU A 47 -44.18 -47.28 -48.58
C LEU A 47 -43.99 -46.71 -47.15
N TYR A 48 -45.06 -46.22 -46.52
CA TYR A 48 -44.99 -45.57 -45.21
C TYR A 48 -44.51 -46.47 -44.06
N PRO A 49 -44.90 -47.75 -43.95
CA PRO A 49 -44.41 -48.63 -42.88
C PRO A 49 -42.88 -48.77 -42.87
N ASN A 50 -42.26 -48.87 -44.05
CA ASN A 50 -40.81 -48.96 -44.18
C ASN A 50 -40.12 -47.64 -43.79
N LEU A 51 -40.66 -46.50 -44.25
CA LEU A 51 -40.18 -45.17 -43.86
C LEU A 51 -40.30 -44.93 -42.35
N ILE A 52 -41.44 -45.29 -41.75
CA ILE A 52 -41.69 -45.18 -40.32
C ILE A 52 -40.74 -46.10 -39.54
N PHE A 53 -40.48 -47.31 -40.01
CA PHE A 53 -39.51 -48.22 -39.39
C PHE A 53 -38.12 -47.57 -39.32
N TRP A 54 -37.60 -47.07 -40.44
CA TRP A 54 -36.30 -46.40 -40.46
C TRP A 54 -36.28 -45.07 -39.70
N LEU A 55 -37.39 -44.34 -39.68
CA LEU A 55 -37.55 -43.14 -38.86
C LEU A 55 -37.41 -43.47 -37.38
N VAL A 56 -38.10 -44.52 -36.90
CA VAL A 56 -38.00 -44.96 -35.50
C VAL A 56 -36.59 -45.48 -35.20
N VAL A 57 -35.99 -46.29 -36.09
CA VAL A 57 -34.63 -46.81 -35.91
C VAL A 57 -33.61 -45.67 -35.83
N SER A 58 -33.67 -44.69 -36.73
CA SER A 58 -32.76 -43.54 -36.72
C SER A 58 -32.99 -42.62 -35.52
N LEU A 59 -34.25 -42.39 -35.13
CA LEU A 59 -34.59 -41.64 -33.92
C LEU A 59 -34.02 -42.30 -32.67
N VAL A 60 -34.18 -43.62 -32.52
CA VAL A 60 -33.61 -44.39 -31.41
C VAL A 60 -32.09 -44.36 -31.44
N ALA A 61 -31.47 -44.52 -32.61
CA ALA A 61 -30.01 -44.45 -32.74
C ALA A 61 -29.47 -43.08 -32.32
N ILE A 62 -30.07 -41.98 -32.79
CA ILE A 62 -29.69 -40.62 -32.40
C ILE A 62 -29.94 -40.40 -30.91
N TYR A 63 -31.09 -40.83 -30.38
CA TYR A 63 -31.40 -40.74 -28.95
C TYR A 63 -30.34 -41.43 -28.11
N MET A 64 -29.94 -42.66 -28.46
CA MET A 64 -28.88 -43.38 -27.76
C MET A 64 -27.55 -42.64 -27.82
N ILE A 65 -27.16 -42.07 -28.96
CA ILE A 65 -25.93 -41.28 -29.09
C ILE A 65 -25.99 -40.04 -28.20
N LEU A 66 -27.10 -39.30 -28.20
CA LEU A 66 -27.26 -38.10 -27.37
C LEU A 66 -27.20 -38.45 -25.88
N THR A 67 -27.91 -39.49 -25.45
CA THR A 67 -27.97 -39.89 -24.04
C THR A 67 -26.64 -40.47 -23.54
N ARG A 68 -25.92 -41.26 -24.35
CA ARG A 68 -24.67 -41.90 -23.91
C ARG A 68 -23.41 -41.08 -24.17
N ILE A 69 -23.41 -40.15 -25.11
CA ILE A 69 -22.18 -39.46 -25.55
C ILE A 69 -22.30 -37.94 -25.46
N ALA A 70 -23.36 -37.34 -26.01
CA ALA A 70 -23.45 -35.89 -26.08
C ALA A 70 -23.76 -35.25 -24.72
N LEU A 71 -24.81 -35.70 -24.03
CA LEU A 71 -25.21 -35.21 -22.71
C LEU A 71 -24.12 -35.37 -21.64
N PRO A 72 -23.45 -36.53 -21.49
CA PRO A 72 -22.40 -36.65 -20.48
C PRO A 72 -21.18 -35.78 -20.78
N ARG A 73 -20.82 -35.55 -22.05
CA ARG A 73 -19.71 -34.64 -22.40
C ARG A 73 -20.02 -33.19 -22.05
N VAL A 74 -21.23 -32.72 -22.36
CA VAL A 74 -21.65 -31.35 -22.00
C VAL A 74 -21.76 -31.19 -20.48
N GLY A 75 -22.28 -32.21 -19.78
CA GLY A 75 -22.34 -32.24 -18.33
C GLY A 75 -20.95 -32.15 -17.66
N ALA A 76 -19.96 -32.88 -18.19
CA ALA A 76 -18.59 -32.84 -17.68
C ALA A 76 -17.95 -31.44 -17.77
N ILE A 77 -18.10 -30.76 -18.92
CA ILE A 77 -17.58 -29.39 -19.10
C ILE A 77 -18.27 -28.41 -18.15
N LEU A 78 -19.58 -28.55 -17.96
CA LEU A 78 -20.32 -27.67 -17.07
C LEU A 78 -19.94 -27.90 -15.60
N ALA A 79 -19.73 -29.16 -15.20
CA ALA A 79 -19.21 -29.50 -13.88
C ALA A 79 -17.81 -28.90 -13.66
N GLU A 80 -16.88 -29.11 -14.60
CA GLU A 80 -15.53 -28.57 -14.52
C GLU A 80 -15.51 -27.03 -14.39
N ARG A 81 -16.38 -26.33 -15.13
CA ARG A 81 -16.50 -24.87 -15.00
C ARG A 81 -17.08 -24.45 -13.66
N ASN A 82 -18.12 -25.13 -13.17
CA ASN A 82 -18.70 -24.81 -11.86
C ASN A 82 -17.70 -25.09 -10.73
N ASP A 83 -16.95 -26.18 -10.82
CA ASP A 83 -15.92 -26.54 -9.85
C ASP A 83 -14.78 -25.51 -9.86
N ALA A 84 -14.32 -25.10 -11.04
CA ALA A 84 -13.32 -24.04 -11.18
C ALA A 84 -13.80 -22.71 -10.57
N ILE A 85 -15.04 -22.29 -10.90
CA ILE A 85 -15.62 -21.06 -10.35
C ILE A 85 -15.77 -21.14 -8.83
N SER A 86 -16.25 -22.28 -8.31
CA SER A 86 -16.41 -22.47 -6.86
C SER A 86 -15.06 -22.43 -6.15
N ASN A 87 -14.06 -23.13 -6.68
CA ASN A 87 -12.70 -23.12 -6.16
C ASN A 87 -12.10 -21.70 -6.20
N ASP A 88 -12.27 -20.96 -7.30
CA ASP A 88 -11.78 -19.58 -7.40
C ASP A 88 -12.48 -18.64 -6.42
N LEU A 89 -13.78 -18.83 -6.19
CA LEU A 89 -14.54 -18.06 -5.20
C LEU A 89 -14.08 -18.36 -3.77
N GLU A 90 -13.86 -19.63 -3.44
CA GLU A 90 -13.32 -20.05 -2.14
C GLU A 90 -11.92 -19.49 -1.92
N GLN A 91 -11.04 -19.59 -2.92
CA GLN A 91 -9.70 -19.02 -2.86
C GLN A 91 -9.74 -17.50 -2.69
N ALA A 92 -10.60 -16.80 -3.43
CA ALA A 92 -10.79 -15.36 -3.27
C ALA A 92 -11.29 -15.00 -1.86
N ALA A 93 -12.23 -15.77 -1.30
CA ALA A 93 -12.71 -15.58 0.07
C ALA A 93 -11.61 -15.83 1.10
N LEU A 94 -10.79 -16.88 0.91
CA LEU A 94 -9.64 -17.19 1.76
C LEU A 94 -8.58 -16.09 1.71
N TYR A 95 -8.23 -15.60 0.52
CA TYR A 95 -7.29 -14.48 0.38
C TYR A 95 -7.82 -13.20 0.99
N LYS A 96 -9.11 -12.90 0.81
CA LYS A 96 -9.76 -11.76 1.47
C LYS A 96 -9.67 -11.88 2.99
N ARG A 97 -9.99 -13.05 3.55
CA ARG A 97 -9.91 -13.31 4.98
C ARG A 97 -8.48 -13.13 5.50
N ARG A 98 -7.50 -13.75 4.84
CA ARG A 98 -6.08 -13.62 5.20
C ARG A 98 -5.61 -12.16 5.12
N ALA A 99 -6.03 -11.41 4.12
CA ALA A 99 -5.73 -10.00 4.00
C ALA A 99 -6.32 -9.19 5.17
N THR A 100 -7.59 -9.43 5.53
CA THR A 100 -8.22 -8.74 6.66
C THR A 100 -7.59 -9.12 8.01
N GLU A 101 -7.20 -10.39 8.19
CA GLU A 101 -6.50 -10.86 9.40
C GLU A 101 -5.10 -10.24 9.48
N ALA A 102 -4.36 -10.17 8.37
CA ALA A 102 -3.06 -9.53 8.30
C ALA A 102 -3.14 -8.01 8.54
N GLU A 103 -4.16 -7.34 7.99
CA GLU A 103 -4.41 -5.92 8.23
C GLU A 103 -4.73 -5.65 9.71
N ALA A 104 -5.58 -6.49 10.33
CA ALA A 104 -5.88 -6.39 11.75
C ALA A 104 -4.63 -6.60 12.62
N ALA A 105 -3.81 -7.61 12.30
CA ALA A 105 -2.55 -7.87 13.00
C ALA A 105 -1.53 -6.74 12.83
N TYR A 106 -1.41 -6.18 11.62
CA TYR A 106 -0.56 -5.03 11.33
C TYR A 106 -0.99 -3.79 12.12
N ASN A 107 -2.30 -3.48 12.12
CA ASN A 107 -2.84 -2.35 12.86
C ASN A 107 -2.66 -2.52 14.37
N ALA A 108 -2.85 -3.74 14.90
CA ALA A 108 -2.58 -4.05 16.30
C ALA A 108 -1.09 -3.88 16.66
N ALA A 109 -0.18 -4.37 15.80
CA ALA A 109 1.26 -4.19 15.99
C ALA A 109 1.67 -2.71 15.95
N LEU A 110 1.09 -1.92 15.05
CA LEU A 110 1.33 -0.48 14.95
C LEU A 110 0.82 0.26 16.19
N ALA A 111 -0.36 -0.09 16.70
CA ALA A 111 -0.90 0.47 17.93
C ALA A 111 0.00 0.16 19.13
N LYS A 112 0.43 -1.10 19.26
CA LYS A 112 1.35 -1.53 20.32
C LYS A 112 2.70 -0.82 20.25
N ALA A 113 3.29 -0.69 19.05
CA ALA A 113 4.55 0.04 18.87
C ALA A 113 4.41 1.54 19.23
N ARG A 114 3.27 2.16 18.93
CA ARG A 114 2.98 3.54 19.36
C ARG A 114 2.85 3.65 20.86
N GLU A 115 2.18 2.71 21.51
CA GLU A 115 2.05 2.67 22.97
C GLU A 115 3.42 2.47 23.64
N GLU A 116 4.23 1.52 23.16
CA GLU A 116 5.58 1.26 23.65
C GLU A 116 6.50 2.47 23.46
N SER A 117 6.47 3.13 22.30
CA SER A 117 7.28 4.33 22.08
C SER A 117 6.86 5.49 22.99
N GLN A 118 5.56 5.66 23.27
CA GLN A 118 5.09 6.65 24.24
C GLN A 118 5.53 6.31 25.67
N LYS A 119 5.47 5.03 26.06
CA LYS A 119 5.98 4.55 27.35
C LYS A 119 7.47 4.82 27.51
N ILE A 120 8.28 4.44 26.53
CA ILE A 120 9.73 4.68 26.52
C ILE A 120 10.02 6.18 26.60
N ALA A 121 9.31 7.02 25.83
CA ALA A 121 9.49 8.46 25.87
C ALA A 121 9.12 9.07 27.24
N ALA A 122 8.07 8.57 27.89
CA ALA A 122 7.68 9.00 29.22
C ALA A 122 8.69 8.55 30.29
N GLU A 123 9.14 7.31 30.24
CA GLU A 123 10.16 6.75 31.14
C GLU A 123 11.49 7.48 30.99
N ALA A 124 11.94 7.73 29.76
CA ALA A 124 13.16 8.49 29.49
C ALA A 124 13.08 9.92 30.03
N LYS A 125 11.95 10.62 29.82
CA LYS A 125 11.74 11.96 30.39
C LYS A 125 11.76 11.93 31.91
N ALA A 126 11.15 10.92 32.54
CA ALA A 126 11.14 10.78 33.99
C ALA A 126 12.55 10.48 34.54
N ALA A 127 13.33 9.63 33.87
CA ALA A 127 14.70 9.31 34.24
C ALA A 127 15.62 10.54 34.12
N VAL A 128 15.58 11.22 32.97
CA VAL A 128 16.34 12.46 32.73
C VAL A 128 15.94 13.54 33.74
N GLY A 129 14.65 13.68 34.05
CA GLY A 129 14.19 14.64 35.06
C GLY A 129 14.76 14.37 36.46
N LYS A 130 14.88 13.09 36.85
CA LYS A 130 15.51 12.71 38.13
C LYS A 130 17.01 12.99 38.13
N GLU A 131 17.72 12.59 37.08
CA GLU A 131 19.16 12.85 36.96
C GLU A 131 19.46 14.35 36.93
N LEU A 132 18.67 15.13 36.20
CA LEU A 132 18.78 16.58 36.16
C LEU A 132 18.60 17.19 37.55
N ALA A 133 17.62 16.74 38.33
CA ALA A 133 17.41 17.23 39.69
C ALA A 133 18.60 16.94 40.62
N VAL A 134 19.23 15.75 40.49
CA VAL A 134 20.43 15.40 41.25
C VAL A 134 21.62 16.27 40.86
N VAL A 135 21.84 16.46 39.56
CA VAL A 135 22.94 17.29 39.04
C VAL A 135 22.75 18.75 39.44
N MET A 136 21.52 19.28 39.35
CA MET A 136 21.19 20.64 39.78
C MET A 136 21.43 20.82 41.28
N ALA A 137 20.95 19.91 42.12
CA ALA A 137 21.20 19.99 43.57
C ALA A 137 22.69 19.95 43.92
N LYS A 138 23.48 19.15 43.20
CA LYS A 138 24.94 19.11 43.36
C LYS A 138 25.60 20.42 42.91
N ALA A 139 25.19 20.95 41.76
CA ALA A 139 25.69 22.22 41.24
C ALA A 139 25.36 23.38 42.20
N ASP A 140 24.13 23.43 42.72
CA ASP A 140 23.71 24.44 43.70
C ASP A 140 24.54 24.36 44.99
N ALA A 141 24.83 23.15 45.48
CA ALA A 141 25.70 22.96 46.65
C ALA A 141 27.14 23.41 46.39
N GLU A 142 27.71 23.11 45.23
CA GLU A 142 29.06 23.55 44.84
C GLU A 142 29.12 25.08 44.66
N ILE A 143 28.10 25.68 44.05
CA ILE A 143 27.97 27.14 43.91
C ILE A 143 27.89 27.80 45.29
N ALA A 144 27.04 27.28 46.19
CA ALA A 144 26.91 27.81 47.54
C ALA A 144 28.22 27.73 48.34
N ALA A 145 28.94 26.60 48.24
CA ALA A 145 30.25 26.45 48.88
C ALA A 145 31.28 27.45 48.34
N LYS A 146 31.35 27.62 47.01
CA LYS A 146 32.27 28.56 46.37
C LYS A 146 31.92 30.03 46.63
N ALA A 147 30.63 30.33 46.75
CA ALA A 147 30.16 31.65 47.16
C ALA A 147 30.60 31.95 48.59
N ALA A 148 30.38 31.03 49.54
CA ALA A 148 30.81 31.19 50.93
C ALA A 148 32.34 31.34 51.07
N GLU A 149 33.12 30.55 50.33
CA GLU A 149 34.58 30.69 50.29
C GLU A 149 35.02 32.06 49.74
N SER A 150 34.35 32.54 48.69
CA SER A 150 34.66 33.84 48.09
C SER A 150 34.26 34.99 49.02
N GLU A 151 33.13 34.90 49.72
CA GLU A 151 32.75 35.86 50.76
C GLU A 151 33.73 35.89 51.93
N ALA A 152 34.29 34.75 52.33
CA ALA A 152 35.31 34.68 53.37
C ALA A 152 36.61 35.38 52.90
N ARG A 153 37.07 35.10 51.67
CA ARG A 153 38.22 35.77 51.07
C ARG A 153 38.01 37.28 50.92
N ILE A 154 36.82 37.71 50.49
CA ILE A 154 36.49 39.13 50.38
C ILE A 154 36.57 39.80 51.75
N ARG A 155 36.01 39.20 52.79
CA ARG A 155 36.10 39.71 54.17
C ARG A 155 37.53 39.80 54.69
N GLU A 156 38.37 38.81 54.37
CA GLU A 156 39.79 38.84 54.73
C GLU A 156 40.53 39.97 54.00
N ILE A 157 40.28 40.14 52.70
CA ILE A 157 40.85 41.24 51.91
C ILE A 157 40.38 42.58 52.46
N GLU A 158 39.09 42.75 52.77
CA GLU A 158 38.56 43.97 53.38
C GLU A 158 39.22 44.28 54.72
N ALA A 159 39.41 43.28 55.58
CA ALA A 159 40.09 43.45 56.87
C ALA A 159 41.56 43.85 56.70
N SER A 160 42.29 43.20 55.78
CA SER A 160 43.68 43.53 55.47
C SER A 160 43.81 44.93 54.87
N ALA A 161 42.89 45.32 53.98
CA ALA A 161 42.87 46.63 53.35
C ALA A 161 42.59 47.71 54.40
N ALA A 162 41.67 47.49 55.33
CA ALA A 162 41.42 48.41 56.43
C ALA A 162 42.66 48.61 57.32
N GLN A 163 43.41 47.55 57.61
CA GLN A 163 44.68 47.63 58.34
C GLN A 163 45.75 48.40 57.56
N SER A 164 45.97 48.07 56.28
CA SER A 164 46.93 48.78 55.43
C SER A 164 46.56 50.26 55.26
N VAL A 165 45.28 50.60 55.14
CA VAL A 165 44.81 52.00 55.10
C VAL A 165 45.13 52.71 56.42
N ALA A 166 44.93 52.05 57.57
CA ALA A 166 45.27 52.63 58.87
C ALA A 166 46.78 52.87 59.01
N GLU A 167 47.63 51.95 58.58
CA GLU A 167 49.09 52.09 58.59
C GLU A 167 49.58 53.20 57.65
N VAL A 168 49.04 53.27 56.43
CA VAL A 168 49.36 54.33 55.47
C VAL A 168 48.87 55.68 55.98
N ALA A 169 47.68 55.76 56.58
CA ALA A 169 47.15 56.99 57.17
C ALA A 169 48.04 57.49 58.32
N LYS A 170 48.49 56.59 59.21
CA LYS A 170 49.41 56.91 60.31
C LYS A 170 50.76 57.41 59.80
N SER A 171 51.42 56.65 58.93
CA SER A 171 52.72 57.03 58.38
C SER A 171 52.67 58.34 57.57
N THR A 172 51.58 58.57 56.82
CA THR A 172 51.37 59.82 56.08
C THR A 172 51.11 60.98 57.02
N ALA A 173 50.31 60.80 58.08
CA ALA A 173 50.06 61.83 59.08
C ALA A 173 51.35 62.21 59.84
N GLU A 174 52.17 61.23 60.24
CA GLU A 174 53.48 61.46 60.84
C GLU A 174 54.41 62.26 59.91
N ALA A 175 54.49 61.88 58.63
CA ALA A 175 55.30 62.58 57.64
C ALA A 175 54.84 64.04 57.41
N ILE A 176 53.53 64.28 57.35
CA ILE A 176 52.95 65.62 57.22
C ILE A 176 53.24 66.48 58.46
N VAL A 177 53.08 65.92 59.67
CA VAL A 177 53.36 66.62 60.93
C VAL A 177 54.85 66.93 61.07
N ALA A 178 55.73 66.02 60.66
CA ALA A 178 57.17 66.26 60.64
C ALA A 178 57.59 67.37 59.65
N ALA A 179 56.90 67.48 58.50
CA ALA A 179 57.21 68.47 57.47
C ALA A 179 56.66 69.89 57.77
N LEU A 180 55.54 70.00 58.50
CA LEU A 180 54.81 71.27 58.70
C LEU A 180 54.74 71.75 60.16
N GLY A 181 55.11 70.91 61.14
CA GLY A 181 54.95 71.20 62.57
C GLY A 181 56.09 72.03 63.18
N PRO A 182 55.80 73.05 64.01
CA PRO A 182 56.82 73.86 64.71
C PRO A 182 57.49 73.15 65.91
N ARG A 183 57.10 71.91 66.25
CA ARG A 183 57.71 71.06 67.29
C ARG A 183 57.42 69.58 67.02
N ALA A 184 58.34 68.68 67.38
CA ALA A 184 58.12 67.24 67.32
C ALA A 184 56.95 66.84 68.24
N ILE A 185 55.85 66.40 67.64
CA ILE A 185 54.68 65.85 68.35
C ILE A 185 54.96 64.36 68.58
N ASP A 186 54.57 63.85 69.74
CA ASP A 186 54.73 62.45 70.13
C ASP A 186 53.91 61.52 69.21
N SER A 187 54.51 60.40 68.76
CA SER A 187 53.87 59.48 67.81
C SER A 187 52.59 58.87 68.39
N ALA A 188 52.55 58.68 69.71
CA ALA A 188 51.38 58.18 70.42
C ALA A 188 50.16 59.12 70.30
N ALA A 189 50.37 60.44 70.22
CA ALA A 189 49.28 61.41 70.05
C ALA A 189 48.71 61.41 68.62
N ILE A 190 49.58 61.18 67.62
CA ILE A 190 49.19 61.07 66.21
C ILE A 190 48.40 59.77 65.98
N ASP A 191 48.89 58.65 66.54
CA ASP A 191 48.21 57.36 66.51
C ASP A 191 46.80 57.43 67.11
N ALA A 192 46.66 58.08 68.27
CA ALA A 192 45.37 58.26 68.93
C ALA A 192 44.39 59.10 68.09
N ALA A 193 44.86 60.18 67.46
CA ALA A 193 44.05 61.05 66.63
C ALA A 193 43.58 60.36 65.33
N VAL A 194 44.46 59.59 64.68
CA VAL A 194 44.12 58.82 63.46
C VAL A 194 43.13 57.71 63.79
N THR A 195 43.35 56.98 64.89
CA THR A 195 42.43 55.90 65.32
C THR A 195 41.05 56.45 65.69
N ALA A 196 40.97 57.60 66.36
CA ALA A 196 39.71 58.27 66.67
C ALA A 196 38.95 58.73 65.42
N ARG A 197 39.63 58.95 64.30
CA ARG A 197 39.01 59.37 63.03
C ARG A 197 38.66 58.21 62.09
N LEU A 198 39.34 57.07 62.21
CA LEU A 198 39.03 55.85 61.46
C LEU A 198 37.92 55.00 62.12
N GLY A 199 37.67 55.17 63.41
CA GLY A 199 36.63 54.45 64.18
C GLY A 199 35.30 55.20 64.35
N GLY A 200 35.08 56.31 63.65
CA GLY A 200 33.86 57.13 63.70
C GLY A 200 33.05 57.11 62.41
#